data_AF-A0A923PNB7-F1
#
_entry.id   AF-A0A923PNB7-F1
#
_cell.length_a   1.000
_cell.length_b   1.000
_cell.length_c   1.000
_cell.angle_alpha   90.00
_cell.angle_beta   90.00
_cell.angle_gamma   90.00
#
_symmetry.space_group_name_H-M   'P 1'
#
loop_
_entity.id
_entity.type
_entity.pdbx_description
1 polymer ?
#
loop_
_entity_poly.entity_id
_entity_poly.type
_entity_poly.pdbx_seq_one_letter_code
_entity_poly.pdbx_strand_id
1 'polypeptide(L)'
;MRISKLFYLALLCVILGWSACEDDDDVPVSCNFDIPTVRPSNSCEPALVTFGKLDAPVNSSGPALPADCGVDNGLTRTAQLSKGPNDNTLQLQVYNGTRGILYLQVFGTFACDENYQTILPCTPITAAAELIPLNNLAQYSEVFVRLDFTDESGNPMRAEAADFVSLATSPQITTGRTIKYGGTNGDFPGQRITASCNGRSFQRLILFTCDPSADLAAWVNETGLNASESYQGRGGQATAVDVPPGLDPNTVGPAVSQKRLDRNEDDFIVEEDFIITVPGPSSGGLIDFGQFEGREPNEVYDCLLYEPGNPSTQDRGKQMIVTMIDSGVELGGNWDREWERHVNQSTQDQFLGLNRLGYDFFYGDPEPEDNIGHGTNTTGALIGNYSGDLPLTVVNYKVFGAEGLSTYYGALVALFSAVDIGSNVINCSWGYVDNVTPRAMECAIRYAGDNKVVVVTSAGNDANDISLSSAPQWPASFGERYQHVISVASYQFEAPEITDAPYVSAFSNFGDPAVRVAAYLTAKTPGYGLTDFNFKAGTSISAPVVASEIANSLANTGALNDYQNLLRNSTNFFQPIFRRQYLPICLRTEPN
;
A
#
# COMPACT_ATOMS: atom_id res chain seq x y z
N MET A 1 -57.75 30.52 83.83
CA MET A 1 -57.29 30.70 82.43
C MET A 1 -55.83 31.15 82.42
N ARG A 2 -54.85 30.29 82.12
CA ARG A 2 -53.43 30.69 82.03
C ARG A 2 -52.56 29.90 81.03
N ILE A 3 -53.18 29.14 80.11
CA ILE A 3 -52.49 28.22 79.18
C ILE A 3 -52.54 28.74 77.73
N SER A 4 -53.60 29.45 77.32
CA SER A 4 -53.81 29.90 75.94
C SER A 4 -52.86 30.98 75.42
N LYS A 5 -52.02 31.60 76.26
CA LYS A 5 -51.08 32.66 75.84
C LYS A 5 -49.66 32.19 75.54
N LEU A 6 -49.21 31.01 75.98
CA LEU A 6 -47.90 30.49 75.58
C LEU A 6 -47.91 29.91 74.17
N PHE A 7 -49.01 29.26 73.76
CA PHE A 7 -49.12 28.60 72.46
C PHE A 7 -48.94 29.56 71.28
N TYR A 8 -49.49 30.78 71.37
CA TYR A 8 -49.32 31.82 70.35
C TYR A 8 -47.90 32.41 70.30
N LEU A 9 -47.16 32.42 71.41
CA LEU A 9 -45.76 32.88 71.41
C LEU A 9 -44.83 31.83 70.78
N ALA A 10 -45.06 30.55 71.08
CA ALA A 10 -44.33 29.45 70.46
C ALA A 10 -44.54 29.40 68.94
N LEU A 11 -45.78 29.61 68.47
CA LEU A 11 -46.10 29.60 67.03
C LEU A 11 -45.42 30.75 66.27
N LEU A 12 -45.28 31.93 66.90
CA LEU A 12 -44.62 33.08 66.26
C LEU A 12 -43.12 32.84 66.02
N CYS A 13 -42.44 32.17 66.96
CA CYS A 13 -41.02 31.82 66.81
C CYS A 13 -40.78 30.75 65.73
N VAL A 14 -41.73 29.84 65.50
CA VAL A 14 -41.63 28.84 64.43
C VAL A 14 -41.80 29.50 63.05
N ILE A 15 -42.74 30.44 62.92
CA ILE A 15 -43.01 31.13 61.64
C ILE A 15 -41.86 32.08 61.25
N LEU A 16 -41.21 32.72 62.22
CA LEU A 16 -40.07 33.62 61.98
C LEU A 16 -38.71 32.88 61.85
N GLY A 17 -38.66 31.57 62.12
CA GLY A 17 -37.46 30.75 61.98
C GLY A 17 -37.33 30.03 60.63
N TRP A 18 -38.21 30.31 59.67
CA TRP A 18 -38.37 29.54 58.41
C TRP A 18 -38.23 30.39 57.13
N SER A 19 -37.51 31.51 57.21
CA SER A 19 -37.25 32.43 56.09
C SER A 19 -35.77 32.89 56.03
N ALA A 20 -34.86 31.99 56.39
CA ALA A 20 -33.41 32.23 56.42
C ALA A 20 -32.57 31.03 55.94
N CYS A 21 -33.23 30.09 55.24
CA CYS A 21 -32.62 29.08 54.37
C CYS A 21 -33.41 29.11 53.06
N GLU A 22 -33.29 30.22 52.33
CA GLU A 22 -33.10 30.08 50.89
C GLU A 22 -31.67 29.52 50.79
N ASP A 23 -31.57 28.19 50.71
CA ASP A 23 -30.36 27.59 50.18
C ASP A 23 -30.31 28.06 48.72
N ASP A 24 -29.34 28.91 48.39
CA ASP A 24 -28.96 29.15 47.00
C ASP A 24 -28.41 27.82 46.45
N ASP A 25 -29.33 26.95 46.01
CA ASP A 25 -29.06 25.83 45.12
C ASP A 25 -28.48 26.44 43.83
N ASP A 26 -27.17 26.70 43.84
CA ASP A 26 -26.37 27.17 42.71
C ASP A 26 -26.68 26.27 41.51
N VAL A 27 -27.58 26.71 40.64
CA VAL A 27 -28.05 25.95 39.49
C VAL A 27 -26.82 25.68 38.63
N PRO A 28 -26.33 24.43 38.53
CA PRO A 28 -24.98 24.17 38.07
C PRO A 28 -24.83 24.71 36.66
N VAL A 29 -23.95 25.72 36.51
CA VAL A 29 -23.80 26.50 35.29
C VAL A 29 -23.40 25.56 34.17
N SER A 30 -24.34 25.28 33.27
CA SER A 30 -24.12 24.35 32.17
C SER A 30 -23.50 25.09 30.99
N CYS A 31 -22.37 24.59 30.50
CA CYS A 31 -21.66 25.06 29.31
C CYS A 31 -22.47 24.77 28.01
N ASN A 32 -23.69 25.29 27.91
CA ASN A 32 -24.60 25.04 26.79
C ASN A 32 -24.28 25.96 25.60
N PHE A 33 -23.09 25.78 25.01
CA PHE A 33 -22.59 26.52 23.87
C PHE A 33 -23.01 25.85 22.53
N ASP A 34 -23.27 26.66 21.51
CA ASP A 34 -23.63 26.17 20.17
C ASP A 34 -22.36 25.90 19.35
N ILE A 35 -21.61 24.87 19.76
CA ILE A 35 -20.33 24.45 19.16
C ILE A 35 -20.29 22.92 19.00
N PRO A 36 -19.57 22.37 18.00
CA PRO A 36 -19.47 20.93 17.83
C PRO A 36 -18.63 20.26 18.94
N THR A 37 -19.12 19.12 19.44
CA THR A 37 -18.39 18.26 20.39
C THR A 37 -17.58 17.19 19.65
N VAL A 38 -16.26 17.22 19.77
CA VAL A 38 -15.37 16.12 19.39
C VAL A 38 -15.51 15.00 20.42
N ARG A 39 -15.82 13.78 19.98
CA ARG A 39 -16.07 12.64 20.87
C ARG A 39 -14.98 11.57 20.76
N PRO A 40 -14.55 10.93 21.86
CA PRO A 40 -13.54 9.89 21.80
C PRO A 40 -14.03 8.67 21.03
N SER A 41 -13.29 8.29 19.99
CA SER A 41 -13.47 7.06 19.21
C SER A 41 -12.41 6.03 19.58
N ASN A 42 -12.84 4.81 19.90
CA ASN A 42 -11.95 3.67 20.23
C ASN A 42 -11.65 2.79 19.00
N SER A 43 -11.96 3.28 17.81
CA SER A 43 -12.05 2.55 16.55
C SER A 43 -10.99 3.01 15.55
N CYS A 44 -10.68 2.14 14.59
CA CYS A 44 -9.83 2.45 13.44
C CYS A 44 -10.42 3.53 12.52
N GLU A 45 -11.73 3.77 12.64
CA GLU A 45 -12.47 4.89 12.06
C GLU A 45 -12.62 5.99 13.14
N PRO A 46 -11.99 7.17 12.98
CA PRO A 46 -12.06 8.25 13.97
C PRO A 46 -13.40 9.01 13.91
N ALA A 47 -13.88 9.48 15.06
CA ALA A 47 -15.12 10.27 15.16
C ALA A 47 -14.86 11.75 14.80
N LEU A 48 -14.71 12.01 13.51
CA LEU A 48 -14.26 13.29 12.94
C LEU A 48 -15.28 14.43 13.08
N VAL A 49 -14.79 15.59 13.52
CA VAL A 49 -15.45 16.90 13.45
C VAL A 49 -14.68 17.76 12.45
N THR A 50 -15.26 18.02 11.28
CA THR A 50 -14.63 18.75 10.17
C THR A 50 -15.13 20.20 10.07
N PHE A 51 -14.20 21.14 10.07
CA PHE A 51 -14.42 22.56 9.80
C PHE A 51 -13.99 22.89 8.37
N GLY A 52 -14.95 23.27 7.52
CA GLY A 52 -14.69 23.82 6.18
C GLY A 52 -15.07 25.29 6.07
N LYS A 53 -14.97 25.85 4.85
CA LYS A 53 -15.27 27.26 4.53
C LYS A 53 -14.56 28.23 5.46
N LEU A 54 -13.26 28.03 5.64
CA LEU A 54 -12.44 28.73 6.63
C LEU A 54 -12.31 30.25 6.36
N ASP A 55 -12.72 30.71 5.18
CA ASP A 55 -12.87 32.11 4.76
C ASP A 55 -14.12 32.81 5.34
N ALA A 56 -15.09 32.05 5.87
CA ALA A 56 -16.31 32.58 6.46
C ALA A 56 -16.26 32.63 8.00
N PRO A 57 -16.80 33.68 8.66
CA PRO A 57 -16.97 33.73 10.11
C PRO A 57 -18.08 32.77 10.58
N VAL A 58 -17.98 32.29 11.82
CA VAL A 58 -18.99 31.39 12.41
C VAL A 58 -19.97 32.18 13.28
N ASN A 59 -21.26 32.10 12.96
CA ASN A 59 -22.34 32.65 13.80
C ASN A 59 -22.72 31.66 14.92
N SER A 60 -21.80 31.40 15.85
CA SER A 60 -21.99 30.49 16.99
C SER A 60 -21.84 31.20 18.33
N SER A 61 -22.74 30.96 19.28
CA SER A 61 -22.54 31.36 20.68
C SER A 61 -21.61 30.37 21.40
N GLY A 62 -20.31 30.50 21.12
CA GLY A 62 -19.23 29.74 21.76
C GLY A 62 -18.61 30.45 22.98
N PRO A 63 -17.73 29.76 23.73
CA PRO A 63 -16.99 30.36 24.84
C PRO A 63 -16.01 31.45 24.38
N ALA A 64 -15.82 32.47 25.21
CA ALA A 64 -14.89 33.58 24.98
C ALA A 64 -13.42 33.19 25.30
N LEU A 65 -12.89 32.23 24.54
CA LEU A 65 -11.56 31.66 24.76
C LEU A 65 -10.44 32.68 24.46
N PRO A 66 -9.36 32.74 25.28
CA PRO A 66 -8.20 33.59 25.02
C PRO A 66 -7.62 33.42 23.61
N ALA A 67 -7.05 34.50 23.08
CA ALA A 67 -6.44 34.58 21.75
C ALA A 67 -4.91 34.68 21.85
N ASP A 68 -4.27 33.80 22.62
CA ASP A 68 -2.86 33.93 23.01
C ASP A 68 -1.89 33.83 21.82
N CYS A 69 -2.36 33.25 20.69
CA CYS A 69 -1.66 33.27 19.41
C CYS A 69 -1.51 34.67 18.78
N GLY A 70 -2.23 35.69 19.26
CA GLY A 70 -2.26 37.02 18.65
C GLY A 70 -3.01 37.09 17.30
N VAL A 71 -3.65 35.99 16.89
CA VAL A 71 -4.49 35.91 15.69
C VAL A 71 -5.94 36.07 16.10
N ASP A 72 -6.51 37.24 15.83
CA ASP A 72 -7.97 37.47 15.89
C ASP A 72 -8.41 38.16 14.60
N ASN A 73 -9.06 37.37 13.73
CA ASN A 73 -9.54 37.78 12.41
C ASN A 73 -11.03 37.46 12.21
N GLY A 74 -11.74 37.02 13.26
CA GLY A 74 -13.13 36.57 13.18
C GLY A 74 -13.37 35.24 12.46
N LEU A 75 -12.32 34.52 12.04
CA LEU A 75 -12.40 33.23 11.36
C LEU A 75 -12.12 32.03 12.29
N THR A 76 -11.86 32.28 13.58
CA THR A 76 -11.65 31.27 14.62
C THR A 76 -12.71 30.16 14.57
N ARG A 77 -12.28 28.90 14.78
CA ARG A 77 -13.19 27.77 15.03
C ARG A 77 -13.02 27.27 16.46
N THR A 78 -14.13 26.88 17.08
CA THR A 78 -14.16 26.40 18.47
C THR A 78 -14.85 25.05 18.54
N ALA A 79 -14.32 24.15 19.35
CA ALA A 79 -14.89 22.82 19.60
C ALA A 79 -14.88 22.49 21.09
N GLN A 80 -15.79 21.64 21.54
CA GLN A 80 -15.74 21.02 22.88
C GLN A 80 -15.08 19.64 22.75
N LEU A 81 -14.19 19.27 23.67
CA LEU A 81 -13.69 17.89 23.78
C LEU A 81 -14.50 17.14 24.83
N SER A 82 -15.30 16.17 24.39
CA SER A 82 -15.92 15.23 25.32
C SER A 82 -14.83 14.36 25.96
N LYS A 83 -14.74 14.38 27.28
CA LYS A 83 -13.90 13.44 28.03
C LYS A 83 -14.55 12.05 28.03
N GLY A 84 -13.74 11.02 27.78
CA GLY A 84 -14.16 9.62 27.87
C GLY A 84 -14.12 9.12 29.33
N PRO A 85 -14.74 7.98 29.65
CA PRO A 85 -14.98 7.51 31.04
C PRO A 85 -13.73 7.16 31.88
N ASN A 86 -12.52 7.39 31.36
CA ASN A 86 -11.25 7.29 32.10
C ASN A 86 -10.63 8.68 32.41
N ASP A 87 -11.27 9.78 31.97
CA ASP A 87 -11.11 11.21 32.25
C ASP A 87 -9.72 11.89 32.24
N ASN A 88 -8.60 11.18 32.41
CA ASN A 88 -7.31 11.80 32.71
C ASN A 88 -6.47 12.16 31.47
N THR A 89 -6.60 11.41 30.38
CA THR A 89 -5.76 11.53 29.17
C THR A 89 -6.57 11.34 27.89
N LEU A 90 -6.31 12.16 26.88
CA LEU A 90 -6.81 12.00 25.51
C LEU A 90 -5.68 12.24 24.51
N GLN A 91 -5.70 11.53 23.40
CA GLN A 91 -4.93 11.89 22.21
C GLN A 91 -5.84 12.76 21.32
N LEU A 92 -5.43 13.99 21.04
CA LEU A 92 -6.09 14.87 20.08
C LEU A 92 -5.48 14.64 18.70
N GLN A 93 -6.32 14.21 17.76
CA GLN A 93 -5.98 14.08 16.35
C GLN A 93 -6.31 15.37 15.64
N VAL A 94 -5.35 15.94 14.91
CA VAL A 94 -5.52 17.15 14.12
C VAL A 94 -5.20 16.82 12.68
N TYR A 95 -6.09 17.17 11.76
CA TYR A 95 -5.88 17.02 10.32
C TYR A 95 -5.99 18.40 9.68
N ASN A 96 -4.96 18.83 8.95
CA ASN A 96 -4.85 20.17 8.38
C ASN A 96 -4.78 20.08 6.84
N GLY A 97 -5.92 20.31 6.17
CA GLY A 97 -6.02 20.43 4.70
C GLY A 97 -5.74 21.83 4.16
N THR A 98 -5.15 22.74 4.96
CA THR A 98 -4.93 24.14 4.57
C THR A 98 -3.50 24.39 4.09
N ARG A 99 -3.32 25.35 3.18
CA ARG A 99 -1.99 25.86 2.76
C ARG A 99 -1.38 26.84 3.78
N GLY A 100 -1.91 26.88 4.99
CA GLY A 100 -1.56 27.87 6.01
C GLY A 100 -1.03 27.25 7.29
N ILE A 101 -0.64 28.12 8.20
CA ILE A 101 -0.38 27.75 9.59
C ILE A 101 -1.74 27.66 10.28
N LEU A 102 -2.10 26.46 10.74
CA LEU A 102 -3.15 26.28 11.72
C LEU A 102 -2.54 26.54 13.10
N TYR A 103 -3.14 27.43 13.87
CA TYR A 103 -2.79 27.59 15.28
C TYR A 103 -3.81 26.88 16.16
N LEU A 104 -3.31 25.99 17.02
CA LEU A 104 -4.10 25.22 17.96
C LEU A 104 -3.89 25.73 19.39
N GLN A 105 -4.98 25.87 20.14
CA GLN A 105 -4.96 26.03 21.60
C GLN A 105 -6.00 25.12 22.25
N VAL A 106 -5.71 24.64 23.46
CA VAL A 106 -6.65 23.84 24.25
C VAL A 106 -6.75 24.43 25.66
N PHE A 107 -7.99 24.60 26.13
CA PHE A 107 -8.32 25.23 27.41
C PHE A 107 -9.24 24.34 28.25
N GLY A 108 -9.13 24.43 29.57
CA GLY A 108 -10.06 23.81 30.52
C GLY A 108 -10.72 24.85 31.42
N THR A 109 -11.94 24.57 31.89
CA THR A 109 -12.64 25.35 32.93
C THR A 109 -13.00 24.45 34.12
N PHE A 110 -13.22 25.04 35.30
CA PHE A 110 -13.61 24.31 36.50
C PHE A 110 -15.12 24.36 36.72
N ALA A 111 -15.78 25.49 36.46
CA ALA A 111 -17.20 25.69 36.80
C ALA A 111 -18.05 26.33 35.68
N CYS A 112 -17.62 26.20 34.41
CA CYS A 112 -18.20 26.93 33.27
C CYS A 112 -18.13 28.46 33.41
N ASP A 113 -17.25 28.92 34.29
CA ASP A 113 -16.79 30.29 34.43
C ASP A 113 -15.72 30.63 33.38
N GLU A 114 -15.60 31.92 33.04
CA GLU A 114 -14.66 32.45 32.01
C GLU A 114 -13.17 32.33 32.42
N ASN A 115 -12.87 31.70 33.56
CA ASN A 115 -11.52 31.51 34.12
C ASN A 115 -10.76 30.36 33.44
N TYR A 116 -10.68 30.37 32.11
CA TYR A 116 -10.04 29.33 31.31
C TYR A 116 -8.56 29.14 31.67
N GLN A 117 -8.16 27.88 31.92
CA GLN A 117 -6.78 27.46 32.11
C GLN A 117 -6.22 26.88 30.81
N THR A 118 -5.03 27.31 30.39
CA THR A 118 -4.34 26.77 29.21
C THR A 118 -3.84 25.36 29.47
N ILE A 119 -4.35 24.38 28.71
CA ILE A 119 -3.90 22.98 28.70
C ILE A 119 -2.83 22.78 27.61
N LEU A 120 -3.07 23.37 26.43
CA LEU A 120 -2.10 23.45 25.34
C LEU A 120 -1.95 24.94 24.94
N PRO A 121 -0.73 25.51 25.00
CA PRO A 121 -0.48 26.88 24.54
C PRO A 121 -0.59 26.97 23.01
N CYS A 122 -0.45 28.19 22.47
CA CYS A 122 -0.42 28.41 21.02
C CYS A 122 0.60 27.50 20.33
N THR A 123 0.10 26.52 19.57
CA THR A 123 0.90 25.50 18.91
C THR A 123 0.65 25.59 17.40
N PRO A 124 1.66 25.94 16.57
CA PRO A 124 1.52 26.00 15.12
C PRO A 124 1.61 24.59 14.51
N ILE A 125 0.58 24.20 13.76
CA ILE A 125 0.41 22.92 13.09
C ILE A 125 0.56 23.14 11.58
N THR A 126 1.77 22.92 11.05
CA THR A 126 2.03 23.02 9.59
C THR A 126 1.86 21.70 8.85
N ALA A 127 2.05 20.56 9.52
CA ALA A 127 1.88 19.23 8.96
C ALA A 127 0.44 18.95 8.49
N ALA A 128 0.27 17.99 7.57
CA ALA A 128 -1.01 17.51 7.06
C ALA A 128 -1.85 16.81 8.15
N ALA A 129 -1.18 16.16 9.11
CA ALA A 129 -1.81 15.62 10.30
C ALA A 129 -0.83 15.61 11.49
N GLU A 130 -1.31 15.85 12.71
CA GLU A 130 -0.53 15.81 13.95
C GLU A 130 -1.31 15.13 15.10
N LEU A 131 -0.59 14.49 16.03
CA LEU A 131 -1.16 13.77 17.18
C LEU A 131 -0.64 14.35 18.50
N ILE A 132 -1.54 14.91 19.32
CA ILE A 132 -1.18 15.76 20.45
C ILE A 132 -1.70 15.15 21.77
N PRO A 133 -0.82 14.75 22.71
CA PRO A 133 -1.21 14.11 23.96
C PRO A 133 -1.67 15.14 25.00
N LEU A 134 -2.97 15.12 25.32
CA LEU A 134 -3.59 15.94 26.36
C LEU A 134 -3.68 15.16 27.66
N ASN A 135 -3.18 15.74 28.76
CA ASN A 135 -2.99 15.06 30.04
C ASN A 135 -3.59 15.85 31.21
N ASN A 136 -3.83 15.18 32.34
CA ASN A 136 -4.40 15.74 33.56
C ASN A 136 -5.78 16.38 33.37
N LEU A 137 -6.59 15.83 32.45
CA LEU A 137 -7.87 16.42 32.03
C LEU A 137 -8.99 16.27 33.10
N ALA A 138 -8.85 15.31 34.01
CA ALA A 138 -9.86 14.96 35.02
C ALA A 138 -10.15 16.08 36.04
N GLN A 139 -9.29 17.10 36.15
CA GLN A 139 -9.49 18.23 37.04
C GLN A 139 -10.47 19.29 36.48
N TYR A 140 -10.68 19.31 35.17
CA TYR A 140 -11.56 20.28 34.49
C TYR A 140 -12.95 19.69 34.33
N SER A 141 -14.00 20.52 34.49
CA SER A 141 -15.36 20.11 34.16
C SER A 141 -15.52 19.96 32.66
N GLU A 142 -15.11 20.99 31.91
CA GLU A 142 -15.18 21.06 30.45
C GLU A 142 -13.83 21.45 29.82
N VAL A 143 -13.63 20.99 28.59
CA VAL A 143 -12.40 21.22 27.80
C VAL A 143 -12.78 21.71 26.40
N PHE A 144 -12.12 22.77 25.93
CA PHE A 144 -12.38 23.41 24.64
C PHE A 144 -11.12 23.51 23.79
N VAL A 145 -11.30 23.41 22.47
CA VAL A 145 -10.27 23.69 21.46
C VAL A 145 -10.59 25.00 20.77
N ARG A 146 -9.56 25.83 20.57
CA ARG A 146 -9.57 27.00 19.68
C ARG A 146 -8.63 26.73 18.49
N LEU A 147 -9.10 27.05 17.30
CA LEU A 147 -8.36 26.95 16.03
C LEU A 147 -8.36 28.33 15.36
N ASP A 148 -7.18 28.89 15.06
CA ASP A 148 -7.00 30.10 14.25
C ASP A 148 -6.13 29.80 13.02
N PHE A 149 -6.20 30.63 11.97
CA PHE A 149 -5.60 30.33 10.66
C PHE A 149 -4.91 31.55 10.05
N THR A 150 -3.68 31.37 9.53
CA THR A 150 -2.96 32.37 8.74
C THR A 150 -2.34 31.78 7.49
N ASP A 151 -2.00 32.63 6.52
CA ASP A 151 -1.00 32.28 5.52
C ASP A 151 0.40 32.11 6.15
N GLU A 152 1.38 31.63 5.39
CA GLU A 152 2.77 31.45 5.84
C GLU A 152 3.46 32.75 6.26
N SER A 153 2.92 33.90 5.85
CA SER A 153 3.40 35.24 6.22
C SER A 153 2.69 35.82 7.44
N GLY A 154 1.81 35.05 8.09
CA GLY A 154 1.08 35.45 9.30
C GLY A 154 -0.15 36.35 9.06
N ASN A 155 -0.59 36.53 7.81
CA ASN A 155 -1.79 37.31 7.48
C ASN A 155 -3.05 36.40 7.52
N PRO A 156 -4.28 36.96 7.61
CA PRO A 156 -5.50 36.17 7.55
C PRO A 156 -5.57 35.28 6.29
N MET A 157 -5.70 33.96 6.50
CA MET A 157 -5.62 32.99 5.42
C MET A 157 -6.76 33.14 4.41
N ARG A 158 -6.44 33.25 3.12
CA ARG A 158 -7.44 33.20 2.04
C ARG A 158 -7.75 31.74 1.67
N ALA A 159 -8.59 31.11 2.48
CA ALA A 159 -9.02 29.72 2.26
C ALA A 159 -9.77 29.53 0.94
N GLU A 160 -9.64 28.35 0.35
CA GLU A 160 -10.45 27.88 -0.78
C GLU A 160 -11.58 26.94 -0.30
N ALA A 161 -12.56 26.71 -1.16
CA ALA A 161 -13.75 25.89 -0.84
C ALA A 161 -13.43 24.41 -0.51
N ALA A 162 -12.23 23.94 -0.85
CA ALA A 162 -11.74 22.61 -0.51
C ALA A 162 -11.01 22.56 0.84
N ASP A 163 -10.44 23.68 1.31
CA ASP A 163 -9.55 23.71 2.47
C ASP A 163 -10.34 23.45 3.76
N PHE A 164 -9.84 22.54 4.60
CA PHE A 164 -10.49 22.14 5.85
C PHE A 164 -9.51 21.91 7.00
N VAL A 165 -10.03 21.88 8.23
CA VAL A 165 -9.36 21.29 9.38
C VAL A 165 -10.32 20.33 10.09
N SER A 166 -9.86 19.14 10.45
CA SER A 166 -10.66 18.16 11.19
C SER A 166 -10.02 17.80 12.52
N LEU A 167 -10.86 17.54 13.52
CA LEU A 167 -10.46 17.06 14.84
C LEU A 167 -11.11 15.70 15.14
N ALA A 168 -10.38 14.83 15.81
CA ALA A 168 -10.92 13.66 16.51
C ALA A 168 -10.19 13.45 17.84
N THR A 169 -10.73 12.64 18.74
CA THR A 169 -10.03 12.22 19.96
C THR A 169 -10.07 10.72 20.14
N SER A 170 -9.08 10.17 20.83
CA SER A 170 -9.07 8.76 21.26
C SER A 170 -8.44 8.63 22.65
N PRO A 171 -8.93 7.72 23.51
CA PRO A 171 -8.32 7.48 24.82
C PRO A 171 -7.04 6.62 24.74
N GLN A 172 -6.81 5.91 23.63
CA GLN A 172 -5.65 5.04 23.38
C GLN A 172 -5.30 5.01 21.88
N ILE A 173 -4.02 4.82 21.55
CA ILE A 173 -3.58 4.65 20.16
C ILE A 173 -3.61 3.16 19.80
N THR A 174 -4.33 2.78 18.75
CA THR A 174 -4.36 1.41 18.23
C THR A 174 -3.28 1.20 17.16
N THR A 175 -2.17 0.55 17.53
CA THR A 175 -1.14 0.12 16.57
C THR A 175 -1.53 -1.22 15.93
N GLY A 176 -1.32 -1.36 14.61
CA GLY A 176 -1.51 -2.64 13.93
C GLY A 176 -0.39 -3.65 14.20
N ARG A 177 -0.36 -4.75 13.43
CA ARG A 177 0.71 -5.75 13.45
C ARG A 177 2.01 -5.14 12.91
N THR A 178 3.10 -5.23 13.67
CA THR A 178 4.43 -4.75 13.25
C THR A 178 5.34 -5.88 12.79
N ILE A 179 5.66 -5.91 11.50
CA ILE A 179 6.61 -6.88 10.90
C ILE A 179 8.05 -6.33 10.91
N LYS A 180 9.02 -7.15 10.50
CA LYS A 180 10.38 -6.68 10.18
C LYS A 180 10.44 -6.26 8.72
N TYR A 181 11.14 -5.17 8.44
CA TYR A 181 11.30 -4.58 7.11
C TYR A 181 12.52 -3.65 7.14
N GLY A 182 13.27 -3.53 6.06
CA GLY A 182 14.55 -2.82 6.06
C GLY A 182 15.70 -3.63 6.70
N GLY A 183 16.92 -3.19 6.42
CA GLY A 183 18.09 -4.08 6.33
C GLY A 183 18.77 -4.57 7.61
N THR A 184 19.72 -5.48 7.38
CA THR A 184 20.56 -6.10 8.41
C THR A 184 21.91 -5.39 8.60
N ASN A 185 22.32 -4.54 7.65
CA ASN A 185 23.66 -3.94 7.60
C ASN A 185 23.85 -2.79 8.60
N GLY A 186 24.47 -3.10 9.74
CA GLY A 186 25.30 -2.18 10.52
C GLY A 186 24.55 -1.11 11.34
N ASP A 187 23.97 -0.13 10.67
CA ASP A 187 23.55 1.14 11.29
C ASP A 187 22.14 1.09 11.91
N PHE A 188 21.21 0.31 11.33
CA PHE A 188 19.82 0.19 11.84
C PHE A 188 19.26 -1.25 11.83
N PRO A 189 19.89 -2.22 12.52
CA PRO A 189 19.37 -3.58 12.61
C PRO A 189 18.02 -3.63 13.33
N GLY A 190 16.94 -3.87 12.58
CA GLY A 190 15.59 -4.03 13.12
C GLY A 190 14.66 -2.84 12.88
N GLN A 191 14.72 -2.20 11.70
CA GLN A 191 13.59 -1.42 11.19
C GLN A 191 12.31 -2.30 11.15
N ARG A 192 11.17 -1.63 11.34
CA ARG A 192 9.89 -2.27 11.67
C ARG A 192 8.71 -1.45 11.18
N ILE A 193 8.08 -1.93 10.13
CA ILE A 193 6.88 -1.32 9.54
C ILE A 193 5.61 -1.87 10.23
N THR A 194 4.68 -0.98 10.56
CA THR A 194 3.45 -1.32 11.28
C THR A 194 2.27 -1.29 10.32
N ALA A 195 1.41 -2.32 10.35
CA ALA A 195 0.18 -2.37 9.56
C ALA A 195 -0.77 -1.23 9.97
N SER A 196 -1.49 -0.68 8.99
CA SER A 196 -2.57 0.29 9.21
C SER A 196 -3.67 -0.32 10.06
N CYS A 197 -4.52 0.54 10.64
CA CYS A 197 -5.54 0.11 11.59
C CYS A 197 -6.64 -0.75 10.93
N ASN A 198 -6.75 -0.74 9.60
CA ASN A 198 -7.64 -1.62 8.83
C ASN A 198 -6.97 -2.97 8.42
N GLY A 199 -5.64 -3.09 8.54
CA GLY A 199 -4.87 -4.30 8.26
C GLY A 199 -4.61 -4.62 6.77
N ARG A 200 -5.00 -3.74 5.84
CA ARG A 200 -4.81 -3.91 4.38
C ARG A 200 -3.54 -3.24 3.84
N SER A 201 -3.05 -2.25 4.56
CA SER A 201 -1.90 -1.40 4.20
C SER A 201 -0.94 -1.32 5.37
N PHE A 202 0.23 -0.71 5.16
CA PHE A 202 1.09 -0.24 6.23
C PHE A 202 0.69 1.17 6.68
N GLN A 203 1.19 1.61 7.84
CA GLN A 203 1.06 2.99 8.32
C GLN A 203 2.00 3.91 7.53
N ARG A 204 1.83 3.92 6.20
CA ARG A 204 2.56 4.76 5.26
C ARG A 204 1.67 5.17 4.09
N LEU A 205 1.90 6.37 3.57
CA LEU A 205 1.39 6.80 2.28
C LEU A 205 2.54 6.86 1.28
N ILE A 206 2.25 6.58 0.01
CA ILE A 206 3.17 6.83 -1.10
C ILE A 206 2.75 8.14 -1.76
N LEU A 207 3.63 9.14 -1.70
CA LEU A 207 3.56 10.30 -2.56
C LEU A 207 4.33 9.96 -3.84
N PHE A 208 3.69 10.11 -4.99
CA PHE A 208 4.22 9.69 -6.28
C PHE A 208 4.02 10.77 -7.35
N THR A 209 4.90 10.81 -8.35
CA THR A 209 4.69 11.56 -9.59
C THR A 209 5.26 10.83 -10.80
N CYS A 210 4.51 10.89 -11.91
CA CYS A 210 4.97 10.44 -13.23
C CYS A 210 6.07 11.33 -13.84
N ASP A 211 6.26 12.56 -13.34
CA ASP A 211 7.26 13.48 -13.87
C ASP A 211 8.60 13.33 -13.10
N PRO A 212 9.68 12.86 -13.77
CA PRO A 212 11.01 12.76 -13.15
C PRO A 212 11.68 14.14 -12.91
N SER A 213 11.02 15.24 -13.25
CA SER A 213 11.49 16.62 -13.04
C SER A 213 10.68 17.44 -12.03
N ALA A 214 9.55 16.92 -11.53
CA ALA A 214 8.73 17.59 -10.50
C ALA A 214 9.38 17.55 -9.10
N ASP A 215 9.14 18.56 -8.27
CA ASP A 215 9.75 18.65 -6.92
C ASP A 215 8.93 17.88 -5.87
N LEU A 216 9.00 16.55 -5.95
CA LEU A 216 8.38 15.64 -4.98
C LEU A 216 8.91 15.88 -3.55
N ALA A 217 10.19 16.28 -3.41
CA ALA A 217 10.81 16.52 -2.12
C ALA A 217 10.22 17.75 -1.42
N ALA A 218 9.95 18.84 -2.15
CA ALA A 218 9.25 20.00 -1.60
C ALA A 218 7.83 19.65 -1.16
N TRP A 219 7.06 18.91 -1.98
CA TRP A 219 5.71 18.47 -1.59
C TRP A 219 5.73 17.58 -0.33
N VAL A 220 6.65 16.61 -0.25
CA VAL A 220 6.84 15.77 0.95
C VAL A 220 7.09 16.64 2.20
N ASN A 221 7.95 17.66 2.11
CA ASN A 221 8.19 18.59 3.22
C ASN A 221 6.92 19.38 3.63
N GLU A 222 6.07 19.81 2.69
CA GLU A 222 4.79 20.47 3.00
C GLU A 222 3.82 19.57 3.78
N THR A 223 3.91 18.24 3.62
CA THR A 223 3.09 17.32 4.42
C THR A 223 3.48 17.29 5.90
N GLY A 224 4.72 17.66 6.25
CA GLY A 224 5.28 17.47 7.59
C GLY A 224 5.40 16.01 8.04
N LEU A 225 5.16 15.03 7.16
CA LEU A 225 5.32 13.60 7.44
C LEU A 225 6.76 13.17 7.20
N ASN A 226 7.25 12.20 7.96
CA ASN A 226 8.62 11.70 7.84
C ASN A 226 8.75 10.78 6.61
N ALA A 227 9.66 11.06 5.68
CA ALA A 227 10.01 10.10 4.63
C ALA A 227 10.81 8.93 5.21
N SER A 228 10.33 7.70 5.06
CA SER A 228 11.08 6.48 5.39
C SER A 228 11.85 5.90 4.21
N GLU A 229 11.33 6.04 3.00
CA GLU A 229 12.01 5.63 1.76
C GLU A 229 11.77 6.64 0.63
N SER A 230 12.69 6.72 -0.33
CA SER A 230 12.50 7.51 -1.55
C SER A 230 13.25 6.92 -2.74
N TYR A 231 12.66 7.05 -3.91
CA TYR A 231 13.15 6.63 -5.20
C TYR A 231 13.02 7.77 -6.21
N GLN A 232 14.10 7.99 -6.96
CA GLN A 232 14.10 8.87 -8.13
C GLN A 232 14.70 8.09 -9.31
N GLY A 233 14.04 8.11 -10.46
CA GLY A 233 14.56 7.55 -11.70
C GLY A 233 13.88 8.17 -12.92
N ARG A 234 14.01 7.54 -14.09
CA ARG A 234 13.62 8.21 -15.35
C ARG A 234 12.15 8.06 -15.71
N GLY A 235 11.42 7.15 -15.05
CA GLY A 235 9.99 6.94 -15.26
C GLY A 235 9.08 7.67 -14.27
N GLY A 236 9.65 8.33 -13.25
CA GLY A 236 8.90 8.99 -12.18
C GLY A 236 9.69 9.01 -10.86
N GLN A 237 9.02 9.45 -9.80
CA GLN A 237 9.58 9.55 -8.45
C GLN A 237 8.56 9.07 -7.42
N ALA A 238 9.02 8.41 -6.36
CA ALA A 238 8.19 7.87 -5.29
C ALA A 238 8.82 8.15 -3.92
N THR A 239 8.02 8.54 -2.93
CA THR A 239 8.44 8.67 -1.53
C THR A 239 7.40 8.02 -0.62
N ALA A 240 7.83 7.05 0.18
CA ALA A 240 7.01 6.53 1.26
C ALA A 240 7.18 7.43 2.49
N VAL A 241 6.06 7.98 2.98
CA VAL A 241 6.00 8.79 4.21
C VAL A 241 5.29 8.03 5.32
N ASP A 242 5.85 8.08 6.52
CA ASP A 242 5.32 7.41 7.71
C ASP A 242 4.09 8.15 8.25
N VAL A 243 3.02 7.40 8.46
CA VAL A 243 1.76 7.88 9.03
C VAL A 243 1.78 7.66 10.55
N PRO A 244 1.53 8.70 11.38
CA PRO A 244 1.45 8.51 12.83
C PRO A 244 0.36 7.48 13.19
N PRO A 245 0.62 6.53 14.12
CA PRO A 245 -0.32 5.45 14.37
C PRO A 245 -1.70 5.95 14.82
N GLY A 246 -2.75 5.43 14.18
CA GLY A 246 -4.15 5.83 14.42
C GLY A 246 -4.58 7.16 13.78
N LEU A 247 -3.74 7.79 12.96
CA LEU A 247 -3.94 9.12 12.36
C LEU A 247 -3.78 9.08 10.83
N ASP A 248 -4.63 8.34 10.12
CA ASP A 248 -4.57 8.27 8.65
C ASP A 248 -5.06 9.60 8.01
N PRO A 249 -4.17 10.35 7.30
CA PRO A 249 -4.51 11.64 6.71
C PRO A 249 -5.57 11.60 5.61
N ASN A 250 -5.91 10.43 5.07
CA ASN A 250 -6.93 10.26 4.02
C ASN A 250 -8.33 9.98 4.59
N THR A 251 -8.46 9.57 5.87
CA THR A 251 -9.77 9.29 6.50
C THR A 251 -10.72 10.49 6.55
N VAL A 252 -10.18 11.70 6.39
CA VAL A 252 -10.89 13.00 6.41
C VAL A 252 -11.26 13.52 5.01
N GLY A 253 -10.87 12.81 3.95
CA GLY A 253 -10.60 13.40 2.65
C GLY A 253 -9.10 13.64 2.47
N PRO A 254 -8.63 14.07 1.29
CA PRO A 254 -7.22 13.89 0.92
C PRO A 254 -6.34 15.06 1.41
N ALA A 255 -6.15 15.19 2.73
CA ALA A 255 -5.41 16.30 3.35
C ALA A 255 -3.99 16.49 2.73
N VAL A 256 -3.29 15.38 2.50
CA VAL A 256 -1.96 15.33 1.86
C VAL A 256 -1.98 15.85 0.41
N SER A 257 -3.09 15.68 -0.33
CA SER A 257 -3.24 16.27 -1.68
C SER A 257 -3.74 17.71 -1.67
N GLN A 258 -4.18 18.25 -0.53
CA GLN A 258 -4.50 19.68 -0.40
C GLN A 258 -3.28 20.52 -0.03
N LYS A 259 -2.32 19.92 0.68
CA LYS A 259 -0.96 20.40 0.94
C LYS A 259 -0.08 20.26 -0.32
N ARG A 260 -0.41 20.93 -1.42
CA ARG A 260 0.39 20.97 -2.66
C ARG A 260 0.71 22.41 -3.06
N LEU A 261 1.99 22.66 -3.38
CA LEU A 261 2.50 23.88 -4.03
C LEU A 261 1.66 24.35 -5.23
N ASP A 262 1.41 23.47 -6.21
CA ASP A 262 0.46 23.72 -7.32
C ASP A 262 -0.64 22.65 -7.32
N ARG A 263 -1.86 23.07 -7.64
CA ARG A 263 -3.07 22.25 -7.69
C ARG A 263 -3.46 21.83 -9.13
N ASN A 264 -2.71 22.25 -10.17
CA ASN A 264 -2.95 21.90 -11.58
C ASN A 264 -2.22 20.62 -12.06
N GLU A 265 -1.33 20.04 -11.26
CA GLU A 265 -0.57 18.85 -11.67
C GLU A 265 -1.34 17.55 -11.35
N ASP A 266 -2.06 17.03 -12.36
CA ASP A 266 -2.78 15.76 -12.34
C ASP A 266 -1.85 14.55 -12.03
N ASP A 267 -0.55 14.69 -12.29
CA ASP A 267 0.47 13.65 -12.12
C ASP A 267 0.91 13.42 -10.67
N PHE A 268 0.66 14.35 -9.74
CA PHE A 268 0.87 14.10 -8.31
C PHE A 268 -0.21 13.17 -7.75
N ILE A 269 0.22 12.05 -7.16
CA ILE A 269 -0.58 10.92 -6.71
C ILE A 269 -0.30 10.64 -5.23
N VAL A 270 -1.33 10.31 -4.46
CA VAL A 270 -1.24 9.80 -3.08
C VAL A 270 -1.96 8.46 -3.03
N GLU A 271 -1.26 7.41 -2.60
CA GLU A 271 -1.80 6.06 -2.43
C GLU A 271 -1.41 5.50 -1.04
N GLU A 272 -2.14 4.50 -0.53
CA GLU A 272 -1.70 3.75 0.65
C GLU A 272 -0.54 2.81 0.26
N ASP A 273 0.40 2.54 1.18
CA ASP A 273 1.37 1.45 1.00
C ASP A 273 0.69 0.10 1.30
N PHE A 274 -0.09 -0.40 0.33
CA PHE A 274 -0.84 -1.64 0.44
C PHE A 274 0.04 -2.85 0.79
N ILE A 275 -0.49 -3.79 1.58
CA ILE A 275 0.17 -5.07 1.86
C ILE A 275 -0.17 -6.02 0.71
N ILE A 276 0.77 -6.24 -0.19
CA ILE A 276 0.67 -7.25 -1.24
C ILE A 276 1.26 -8.58 -0.75
N THR A 277 0.81 -9.72 -1.28
CA THR A 277 1.17 -11.05 -0.75
C THR A 277 1.49 -12.10 -1.82
N VAL A 278 2.21 -13.13 -1.41
CA VAL A 278 2.45 -14.39 -2.14
C VAL A 278 2.30 -15.59 -1.21
N PRO A 279 2.04 -16.82 -1.72
CA PRO A 279 2.01 -18.02 -0.92
C PRO A 279 3.32 -18.27 -0.15
N GLY A 280 3.27 -18.16 1.18
CA GLY A 280 4.39 -18.35 2.09
C GLY A 280 4.10 -19.38 3.19
N PRO A 281 5.03 -19.59 4.15
CA PRO A 281 4.89 -20.62 5.19
C PRO A 281 3.64 -20.48 6.06
N SER A 282 3.17 -19.24 6.24
CA SER A 282 1.94 -18.84 6.96
C SER A 282 0.65 -19.17 6.20
N SER A 283 0.71 -19.42 4.89
CA SER A 283 -0.43 -19.68 4.02
C SER A 283 -0.35 -21.03 3.28
N GLY A 284 0.56 -21.93 3.70
CA GLY A 284 0.76 -23.24 3.09
C GLY A 284 1.77 -23.30 1.94
N GLY A 285 2.33 -22.17 1.49
CA GLY A 285 3.30 -22.08 0.40
C GLY A 285 2.72 -22.41 -0.98
N LEU A 286 3.61 -22.61 -1.97
CA LEU A 286 3.22 -23.12 -3.29
C LEU A 286 2.76 -24.57 -3.22
N ILE A 287 1.66 -24.89 -3.89
CA ILE A 287 1.06 -26.24 -3.90
C ILE A 287 1.96 -27.20 -4.68
N ASP A 288 2.22 -28.40 -4.14
CA ASP A 288 2.95 -29.45 -4.86
C ASP A 288 2.06 -30.13 -5.90
N PHE A 289 2.54 -30.27 -7.14
CA PHE A 289 1.79 -30.91 -8.22
C PHE A 289 1.52 -32.41 -7.93
N GLY A 290 2.47 -33.10 -7.31
CA GLY A 290 2.30 -34.51 -6.92
C GLY A 290 1.13 -34.77 -5.97
N GLN A 291 0.61 -33.74 -5.29
CA GLN A 291 -0.61 -33.82 -4.47
C GLN A 291 -1.90 -33.78 -5.30
N PHE A 292 -1.86 -33.31 -6.55
CA PHE A 292 -3.01 -33.30 -7.48
C PHE A 292 -3.11 -34.61 -8.29
N GLU A 293 -2.04 -35.02 -8.97
CA GLU A 293 -2.08 -36.14 -9.94
C GLU A 293 -1.49 -37.47 -9.42
N GLY A 294 -0.74 -37.46 -8.30
CA GLY A 294 -0.11 -38.67 -7.75
C GLY A 294 1.01 -39.28 -8.61
N ARG A 295 1.56 -38.51 -9.57
CA ARG A 295 2.76 -38.80 -10.38
C ARG A 295 3.53 -37.51 -10.66
N GLU A 296 4.80 -37.63 -11.04
CA GLU A 296 5.61 -36.47 -11.42
C GLU A 296 5.40 -36.10 -12.90
N PRO A 297 5.21 -34.80 -13.26
CA PRO A 297 4.91 -34.37 -14.64
C PRO A 297 5.90 -34.81 -15.72
N ASN A 298 7.16 -35.12 -15.39
CA ASN A 298 8.13 -35.64 -16.36
C ASN A 298 8.11 -37.18 -16.52
N GLU A 299 7.29 -37.91 -15.75
CA GLU A 299 6.90 -39.30 -16.08
C GLU A 299 5.75 -39.34 -17.09
N VAL A 300 5.22 -38.16 -17.44
CA VAL A 300 3.94 -37.95 -18.11
C VAL A 300 4.12 -37.15 -19.39
N TYR A 301 4.92 -36.09 -19.35
CA TYR A 301 5.18 -35.18 -20.46
C TYR A 301 6.70 -34.96 -20.63
N ASP A 302 7.29 -35.66 -21.60
CA ASP A 302 8.73 -35.58 -21.96
C ASP A 302 9.21 -34.17 -22.35
N CYS A 303 8.30 -33.21 -22.52
CA CYS A 303 8.64 -31.81 -22.84
C CYS A 303 8.77 -30.89 -21.61
N LEU A 304 8.35 -31.32 -20.40
CA LEU A 304 8.51 -30.57 -19.15
C LEU A 304 9.91 -30.76 -18.53
N LEU A 305 10.95 -30.73 -19.37
CA LEU A 305 12.33 -30.83 -18.96
C LEU A 305 12.87 -29.46 -18.56
N TYR A 306 13.78 -29.45 -17.57
CA TYR A 306 14.53 -28.25 -17.21
C TYR A 306 15.75 -28.16 -18.14
N GLU A 307 15.62 -27.42 -19.24
CA GLU A 307 16.65 -27.27 -20.27
C GLU A 307 17.13 -25.81 -20.38
N PRO A 308 17.88 -25.31 -19.37
CA PRO A 308 18.34 -23.92 -19.32
C PRO A 308 19.30 -23.59 -20.47
N GLY A 309 18.91 -22.63 -21.32
CA GLY A 309 19.66 -22.18 -22.48
C GLY A 309 20.96 -21.41 -22.20
N ASN A 310 21.34 -20.55 -23.15
CA ASN A 310 22.65 -19.90 -23.16
C ASN A 310 22.88 -19.02 -21.90
N PRO A 311 24.04 -19.14 -21.23
CA PRO A 311 24.36 -18.32 -20.04
C PRO A 311 24.56 -16.85 -20.42
N SER A 312 24.47 -15.98 -19.40
CA SER A 312 24.58 -14.53 -19.53
C SER A 312 25.92 -14.04 -20.10
N THR A 313 25.92 -12.80 -20.61
CA THR A 313 27.08 -12.19 -21.27
C THR A 313 27.19 -10.69 -20.94
N GLN A 314 28.37 -10.12 -21.14
CA GLN A 314 28.63 -8.69 -20.97
C GLN A 314 28.07 -7.85 -22.13
N ASP A 315 27.80 -8.46 -23.29
CA ASP A 315 27.24 -7.77 -24.45
C ASP A 315 25.72 -7.57 -24.31
N ARG A 316 25.32 -6.41 -23.76
CA ARG A 316 23.91 -6.04 -23.58
C ARG A 316 23.09 -6.10 -24.87
N GLY A 317 23.72 -5.90 -26.03
CA GLY A 317 23.04 -5.95 -27.34
C GLY A 317 22.81 -7.36 -27.88
N LYS A 318 23.25 -8.41 -27.17
CA LYS A 318 23.15 -9.83 -27.58
C LYS A 318 22.70 -10.73 -26.43
N GLN A 319 21.72 -10.27 -25.64
CA GLN A 319 21.11 -11.07 -24.58
C GLN A 319 19.64 -10.69 -24.38
N MET A 320 18.87 -11.62 -23.84
CA MET A 320 17.59 -11.32 -23.22
C MET A 320 17.84 -11.00 -21.75
N ILE A 321 17.32 -9.88 -21.26
CA ILE A 321 17.27 -9.53 -19.84
C ILE A 321 15.84 -9.71 -19.37
N VAL A 322 15.62 -10.55 -18.36
CA VAL A 322 14.31 -10.75 -17.74
C VAL A 322 14.40 -10.40 -16.25
N THR A 323 13.50 -9.55 -15.76
CA THR A 323 13.39 -9.26 -14.32
C THR A 323 12.29 -10.09 -13.69
N MET A 324 12.63 -10.85 -12.66
CA MET A 324 11.70 -11.51 -11.75
C MET A 324 11.44 -10.58 -10.57
N ILE A 325 10.21 -10.11 -10.40
CA ILE A 325 9.80 -9.35 -9.20
C ILE A 325 9.04 -10.31 -8.29
N ASP A 326 9.71 -10.85 -7.27
CA ASP A 326 9.23 -12.01 -6.50
C ASP A 326 9.87 -12.09 -5.09
N SER A 327 9.98 -13.26 -4.45
CA SER A 327 10.56 -13.42 -3.09
C SER A 327 12.08 -13.60 -3.03
N GLY A 328 12.77 -13.64 -4.19
CA GLY A 328 14.21 -13.89 -4.30
C GLY A 328 14.55 -15.22 -4.98
N VAL A 329 15.80 -15.67 -4.83
CA VAL A 329 16.25 -17.03 -5.16
C VAL A 329 17.12 -17.58 -4.01
N GLU A 330 17.15 -18.91 -3.81
CA GLU A 330 18.03 -19.57 -2.83
C GLU A 330 19.52 -19.31 -3.15
N LEU A 331 20.26 -18.73 -2.20
CA LEU A 331 21.70 -18.46 -2.26
C LEU A 331 22.48 -19.29 -1.23
N GLY A 332 23.70 -19.73 -1.58
CA GLY A 332 24.49 -20.64 -0.74
C GLY A 332 23.92 -22.07 -0.73
N GLY A 333 23.07 -22.39 -1.69
CA GLY A 333 22.30 -23.62 -1.78
C GLY A 333 22.82 -24.58 -2.85
N ASN A 334 21.97 -25.54 -3.26
CA ASN A 334 22.33 -26.50 -4.31
C ASN A 334 22.28 -25.90 -5.72
N TRP A 335 21.64 -24.74 -5.88
CA TRP A 335 21.26 -24.14 -7.15
C TRP A 335 22.10 -22.92 -7.57
N ASP A 336 23.00 -22.45 -6.71
CA ASP A 336 23.88 -21.29 -6.93
C ASP A 336 24.47 -21.24 -8.35
N ARG A 337 24.99 -22.36 -8.85
CA ARG A 337 25.58 -22.46 -10.20
C ARG A 337 24.59 -22.11 -11.32
N GLU A 338 23.33 -22.53 -11.19
CA GLU A 338 22.32 -22.25 -12.21
C GLU A 338 21.90 -20.76 -12.18
N TRP A 339 21.92 -20.13 -11.00
CA TRP A 339 21.73 -18.68 -10.88
C TRP A 339 22.95 -17.90 -11.42
N GLU A 340 24.17 -18.30 -11.04
CA GLU A 340 25.44 -17.71 -11.51
C GLU A 340 25.54 -17.70 -13.05
N ARG A 341 25.06 -18.75 -13.72
CA ARG A 341 24.98 -18.81 -15.20
C ARG A 341 24.18 -17.67 -15.82
N HIS A 342 23.20 -17.11 -15.10
CA HIS A 342 22.27 -16.10 -15.61
C HIS A 342 22.44 -14.73 -14.92
N VAL A 343 23.51 -14.54 -14.14
CA VAL A 343 23.85 -13.29 -13.42
C VAL A 343 23.91 -12.07 -14.35
N ASN A 344 23.54 -10.88 -13.86
CA ASN A 344 23.71 -9.64 -14.61
C ASN A 344 25.20 -9.33 -14.84
N GLN A 345 25.60 -9.20 -16.09
CA GLN A 345 26.95 -8.81 -16.50
C GLN A 345 27.00 -7.54 -17.38
N SER A 346 25.86 -6.89 -17.64
CA SER A 346 25.71 -6.00 -18.82
C SER A 346 25.03 -4.65 -18.56
N THR A 347 24.35 -4.47 -17.42
CA THR A 347 23.59 -3.25 -17.08
C THR A 347 23.74 -2.89 -15.60
N GLN A 348 23.48 -1.64 -15.23
CA GLN A 348 23.54 -1.13 -13.85
C GLN A 348 22.55 0.03 -13.64
N ASP A 349 22.03 0.16 -12.43
CA ASP A 349 21.29 1.34 -11.96
C ASP A 349 21.66 1.65 -10.49
N GLN A 350 20.75 2.27 -9.71
CA GLN A 350 20.97 2.55 -8.28
C GLN A 350 20.79 1.32 -7.36
N PHE A 351 20.17 0.25 -7.86
CA PHE A 351 19.90 -0.98 -7.10
C PHE A 351 20.72 -2.17 -7.61
N LEU A 352 20.97 -2.25 -8.93
CA LEU A 352 21.67 -3.37 -9.57
C LEU A 352 23.11 -3.03 -9.96
N GLY A 353 24.07 -3.78 -9.39
CA GLY A 353 25.48 -3.77 -9.81
C GLY A 353 25.83 -4.87 -10.83
N LEU A 354 27.02 -4.78 -11.43
CA LEU A 354 27.58 -5.86 -12.25
C LEU A 354 27.93 -7.10 -11.40
N ASN A 355 27.75 -8.28 -12.00
CA ASN A 355 27.91 -9.60 -11.38
C ASN A 355 27.03 -9.78 -10.13
N ARG A 356 25.82 -9.23 -10.17
CA ARG A 356 24.76 -9.41 -9.16
C ARG A 356 23.59 -10.21 -9.73
N LEU A 357 22.97 -11.03 -8.87
CA LEU A 357 21.77 -11.80 -9.20
C LEU A 357 20.50 -10.95 -9.14
N GLY A 358 20.56 -9.75 -8.54
CA GLY A 358 19.40 -8.88 -8.35
C GLY A 358 19.61 -7.88 -7.22
N TYR A 359 18.52 -7.58 -6.50
CA TYR A 359 18.50 -6.68 -5.34
C TYR A 359 17.29 -7.03 -4.46
N ASP A 360 17.41 -6.84 -3.15
CA ASP A 360 16.34 -6.98 -2.16
C ASP A 360 15.77 -5.61 -1.79
N PHE A 361 14.54 -5.32 -2.22
CA PHE A 361 13.77 -4.12 -1.86
C PHE A 361 13.03 -4.25 -0.53
N PHE A 362 12.96 -5.44 0.08
CA PHE A 362 12.33 -5.67 1.38
C PHE A 362 13.34 -5.49 2.54
N TYR A 363 14.61 -5.83 2.31
CA TYR A 363 15.72 -5.57 3.24
C TYR A 363 16.69 -4.47 2.77
N GLY A 364 16.59 -3.98 1.53
CA GLY A 364 17.40 -2.85 1.05
C GLY A 364 18.88 -3.17 0.84
N ASP A 365 19.19 -4.37 0.33
CA ASP A 365 20.57 -4.82 0.13
C ASP A 365 20.73 -5.69 -1.16
N PRO A 366 21.95 -5.95 -1.65
CA PRO A 366 22.17 -6.52 -2.99
C PRO A 366 22.09 -8.05 -3.07
N GLU A 367 21.67 -8.75 -2.01
CA GLU A 367 21.60 -10.21 -1.97
C GLU A 367 20.11 -10.68 -1.95
N PRO A 368 19.49 -11.00 -3.10
CA PRO A 368 18.05 -11.31 -3.19
C PRO A 368 17.71 -12.73 -2.70
N GLU A 369 18.06 -13.06 -1.46
CA GLU A 369 17.89 -14.38 -0.83
C GLU A 369 16.41 -14.72 -0.62
N ASP A 370 15.95 -15.83 -1.21
CA ASP A 370 14.59 -16.33 -0.97
C ASP A 370 14.43 -16.80 0.48
N ASN A 371 13.25 -16.62 1.06
CA ASN A 371 12.95 -17.06 2.43
C ASN A 371 11.71 -17.95 2.51
N ILE A 372 11.01 -18.13 1.38
CA ILE A 372 9.73 -18.85 1.29
C ILE A 372 9.68 -19.84 0.12
N GLY A 373 10.62 -19.73 -0.82
CA GLY A 373 10.75 -20.60 -2.00
C GLY A 373 9.92 -20.18 -3.21
N HIS A 374 9.10 -19.12 -3.13
CA HIS A 374 8.21 -18.73 -4.23
C HIS A 374 9.03 -18.29 -5.45
N GLY A 375 9.86 -17.25 -5.28
CA GLY A 375 10.76 -16.72 -6.32
C GLY A 375 11.78 -17.74 -6.84
N THR A 376 12.26 -18.64 -5.99
CA THR A 376 13.14 -19.77 -6.39
C THR A 376 12.44 -20.66 -7.43
N ASN A 377 11.15 -20.96 -7.23
CA ASN A 377 10.37 -21.78 -8.14
C ASN A 377 9.93 -21.00 -9.39
N THR A 378 9.50 -19.74 -9.27
CA THR A 378 9.08 -18.94 -10.44
C THR A 378 10.26 -18.58 -11.36
N THR A 379 11.43 -18.27 -10.78
CA THR A 379 12.68 -18.03 -11.53
C THR A 379 13.19 -19.31 -12.19
N GLY A 380 13.08 -20.44 -11.49
CA GLY A 380 13.31 -21.76 -12.06
C GLY A 380 12.43 -22.05 -13.28
N ALA A 381 11.13 -21.75 -13.19
CA ALA A 381 10.19 -21.97 -14.28
C ALA A 381 10.50 -21.09 -15.50
N LEU A 382 11.01 -19.86 -15.30
CA LEU A 382 11.53 -19.04 -16.40
C LEU A 382 12.74 -19.71 -17.06
N ILE A 383 13.79 -19.97 -16.27
CA ILE A 383 15.10 -20.44 -16.75
C ILE A 383 15.00 -21.82 -17.41
N GLY A 384 14.26 -22.76 -16.81
CA GLY A 384 14.11 -24.13 -17.29
C GLY A 384 13.39 -24.27 -18.64
N ASN A 385 12.59 -23.27 -19.03
CA ASN A 385 11.87 -23.25 -20.32
C ASN A 385 12.53 -22.31 -21.37
N TYR A 386 13.63 -21.62 -21.01
CA TYR A 386 14.27 -20.68 -21.92
C TYR A 386 15.21 -21.41 -22.89
N SER A 387 14.88 -21.35 -24.17
CA SER A 387 15.59 -22.02 -25.26
C SER A 387 15.88 -21.11 -26.48
N GLY A 388 15.72 -19.80 -26.33
CA GLY A 388 16.04 -18.80 -27.36
C GLY A 388 17.53 -18.72 -27.71
N ASP A 389 17.83 -18.28 -28.94
CA ASP A 389 19.18 -18.25 -29.50
C ASP A 389 20.16 -17.35 -28.72
N LEU A 390 19.64 -16.28 -28.10
CA LEU A 390 20.45 -15.34 -27.32
C LEU A 390 20.73 -15.86 -25.89
N PRO A 391 21.91 -15.55 -25.31
CA PRO A 391 22.14 -15.51 -23.86
C PRO A 391 20.96 -14.99 -23.04
N LEU A 392 20.64 -15.67 -21.93
CA LEU A 392 19.68 -15.19 -20.94
C LEU A 392 20.41 -14.61 -19.72
N THR A 393 20.02 -13.40 -19.32
CA THR A 393 20.32 -12.77 -18.04
C THR A 393 19.01 -12.66 -17.25
N VAL A 394 19.03 -13.07 -15.98
CA VAL A 394 17.88 -12.97 -15.07
C VAL A 394 18.24 -12.09 -13.87
N VAL A 395 17.36 -11.14 -13.57
CA VAL A 395 17.51 -10.18 -12.47
C VAL A 395 16.41 -10.40 -11.45
N ASN A 396 16.80 -10.77 -10.24
CA ASN A 396 15.88 -11.17 -9.17
C ASN A 396 15.65 -9.99 -8.22
N TYR A 397 14.59 -9.23 -8.48
CA TYR A 397 14.13 -8.17 -7.59
C TYR A 397 13.24 -8.76 -6.53
N LYS A 398 13.85 -9.06 -5.38
CA LYS A 398 13.17 -9.56 -4.20
C LYS A 398 12.38 -8.42 -3.58
N VAL A 399 11.07 -8.61 -3.44
CA VAL A 399 10.16 -7.68 -2.76
C VAL A 399 9.42 -8.35 -1.61
N PHE A 400 9.27 -9.69 -1.60
CA PHE A 400 8.59 -10.41 -0.53
C PHE A 400 9.54 -10.95 0.54
N GLY A 401 9.22 -10.65 1.80
CA GLY A 401 9.92 -11.16 2.98
C GLY A 401 9.43 -12.54 3.44
N ALA A 402 10.04 -13.07 4.50
CA ALA A 402 9.81 -14.42 5.04
C ALA A 402 8.37 -14.74 5.49
N GLU A 403 7.49 -13.74 5.62
CA GLU A 403 6.08 -13.92 5.97
C GLU A 403 5.16 -14.07 4.72
N GLY A 404 5.71 -13.98 3.50
CA GLY A 404 4.93 -13.92 2.26
C GLY A 404 4.30 -12.54 1.98
N LEU A 405 4.81 -11.49 2.64
CA LEU A 405 4.28 -10.13 2.59
C LEU A 405 5.30 -9.17 1.93
N SER A 406 4.81 -8.14 1.26
CA SER A 406 5.59 -7.02 0.74
C SER A 406 4.85 -5.69 0.87
N THR A 407 5.61 -4.60 0.85
CA THR A 407 5.14 -3.24 0.63
C THR A 407 4.83 -3.02 -0.85
N TYR A 408 3.68 -2.43 -1.16
CA TYR A 408 3.37 -1.93 -2.50
C TYR A 408 4.44 -0.96 -3.00
N TYR A 409 5.04 -0.13 -2.13
CA TYR A 409 6.17 0.73 -2.45
C TYR A 409 7.37 -0.04 -3.05
N GLY A 410 7.84 -1.10 -2.37
CA GLY A 410 8.98 -1.90 -2.86
C GLY A 410 8.74 -2.51 -4.24
N ALA A 411 7.51 -2.99 -4.51
CA ALA A 411 7.14 -3.53 -5.82
C ALA A 411 6.99 -2.44 -6.90
N LEU A 412 6.50 -1.25 -6.55
CA LEU A 412 6.43 -0.08 -7.42
C LEU A 412 7.84 0.36 -7.88
N VAL A 413 8.78 0.47 -6.94
CA VAL A 413 10.18 0.84 -7.24
C VAL A 413 10.88 -0.25 -8.05
N ALA A 414 10.68 -1.53 -7.72
CA ALA A 414 11.22 -2.65 -8.49
C ALA A 414 10.74 -2.64 -9.96
N LEU A 415 9.46 -2.30 -10.22
CA LEU A 415 8.93 -2.16 -11.57
C LEU A 415 9.65 -1.05 -12.36
N PHE A 416 9.84 0.14 -11.78
CA PHE A 416 10.56 1.22 -12.45
C PHE A 416 12.04 0.89 -12.67
N SER A 417 12.72 0.34 -11.67
CA SER A 417 14.11 -0.10 -11.78
C SER A 417 14.30 -1.15 -12.88
N ALA A 418 13.35 -2.07 -13.05
CA ALA A 418 13.41 -3.12 -14.07
C ALA A 418 13.34 -2.54 -15.51
N VAL A 419 12.55 -1.49 -15.71
CA VAL A 419 12.55 -0.72 -16.96
C VAL A 419 13.81 0.13 -17.10
N ASP A 420 14.35 0.66 -16.00
CA ASP A 420 15.55 1.50 -16.02
C ASP A 420 16.84 0.72 -16.36
N ILE A 421 17.03 -0.49 -15.81
CA ILE A 421 18.10 -1.40 -16.26
C ILE A 421 17.87 -1.86 -17.71
N GLY A 422 16.63 -1.71 -18.21
CA GLY A 422 16.16 -1.99 -19.57
C GLY A 422 16.05 -3.48 -19.85
N SER A 423 15.30 -4.18 -19.00
CA SER A 423 14.84 -5.54 -19.24
C SER A 423 13.92 -5.63 -20.46
N ASN A 424 13.92 -6.77 -21.14
CA ASN A 424 13.01 -7.03 -22.25
C ASN A 424 11.64 -7.52 -21.75
N VAL A 425 11.65 -8.30 -20.66
CA VAL A 425 10.47 -8.85 -20.00
C VAL A 425 10.58 -8.62 -18.49
N ILE A 426 9.46 -8.31 -17.85
CA ILE A 426 9.30 -8.26 -16.39
C ILE A 426 8.24 -9.29 -16.03
N ASN A 427 8.49 -10.16 -15.05
CA ASN A 427 7.52 -11.12 -14.55
C ASN A 427 7.13 -10.81 -13.10
N CYS A 428 5.84 -10.54 -12.89
CA CYS A 428 5.20 -10.39 -11.59
C CYS A 428 4.28 -11.61 -11.34
N SER A 429 4.82 -12.68 -10.74
CA SER A 429 4.06 -13.91 -10.42
C SER A 429 3.06 -13.75 -9.26
N TRP A 430 2.68 -12.51 -8.95
CA TRP A 430 1.85 -12.09 -7.82
C TRP A 430 0.84 -11.03 -8.29
N GLY A 431 -0.13 -10.73 -7.43
CA GLY A 431 -1.05 -9.62 -7.60
C GLY A 431 -1.81 -9.33 -6.31
N TYR A 432 -2.57 -8.24 -6.29
CA TYR A 432 -3.49 -7.91 -5.20
C TYR A 432 -4.82 -7.40 -5.75
N VAL A 433 -5.90 -7.62 -5.01
CA VAL A 433 -7.26 -7.25 -5.43
C VAL A 433 -7.70 -5.97 -4.73
N ASP A 434 -7.96 -4.92 -5.52
CA ASP A 434 -8.54 -3.66 -5.03
C ASP A 434 -9.38 -3.00 -6.13
N ASN A 435 -10.50 -2.35 -5.76
CA ASN A 435 -11.40 -1.72 -6.72
C ASN A 435 -10.96 -0.31 -7.15
N VAL A 436 -9.95 0.27 -6.49
CA VAL A 436 -9.23 1.45 -6.95
C VAL A 436 -8.10 1.01 -7.88
N THR A 437 -7.92 1.73 -8.99
CA THR A 437 -6.74 1.53 -9.86
C THR A 437 -5.51 2.19 -9.22
N PRO A 438 -4.40 1.45 -8.99
CA PRO A 438 -3.15 2.05 -8.57
C PRO A 438 -2.55 2.89 -9.71
N ARG A 439 -2.67 4.21 -9.61
CA ARG A 439 -2.17 5.17 -10.60
C ARG A 439 -0.65 5.20 -10.64
N ALA A 440 0.02 5.03 -9.49
CA ALA A 440 1.48 4.96 -9.46
C ALA A 440 2.01 3.72 -10.20
N MET A 441 1.44 2.54 -9.93
CA MET A 441 1.76 1.33 -10.69
C MET A 441 1.34 1.44 -12.17
N GLU A 442 0.21 2.08 -12.48
CA GLU A 442 -0.17 2.35 -13.88
C GLU A 442 0.90 3.19 -14.60
N CYS A 443 1.53 4.13 -13.90
CA CYS A 443 2.64 4.90 -14.45
C CYS A 443 3.86 4.03 -14.76
N ALA A 444 4.22 3.10 -13.87
CA ALA A 444 5.29 2.13 -14.11
C ALA A 444 4.97 1.19 -15.30
N ILE A 445 3.73 0.72 -15.40
CA ILE A 445 3.24 -0.07 -16.54
C ILE A 445 3.31 0.73 -17.84
N ARG A 446 2.93 2.02 -17.83
CA ARG A 446 3.01 2.89 -19.02
C ARG A 446 4.46 3.12 -19.44
N TYR A 447 5.34 3.44 -18.50
CA TYR A 447 6.78 3.59 -18.71
C TYR A 447 7.44 2.31 -19.27
N ALA A 448 7.03 1.13 -18.83
CA ALA A 448 7.44 -0.14 -19.41
C ALA A 448 7.05 -0.24 -20.90
N GLY A 449 5.81 0.12 -21.23
CA GLY A 449 5.30 0.10 -22.62
C GLY A 449 6.03 1.08 -23.54
N ASP A 450 6.27 2.30 -23.08
CA ASP A 450 7.02 3.33 -23.82
C ASP A 450 8.47 2.90 -24.11
N ASN A 451 9.08 2.13 -23.20
CA ASN A 451 10.39 1.50 -23.38
C ASN A 451 10.35 0.13 -24.09
N LYS A 452 9.18 -0.33 -24.53
CA LYS A 452 8.93 -1.63 -25.21
C LYS A 452 9.21 -2.87 -24.36
N VAL A 453 9.15 -2.72 -23.04
CA VAL A 453 9.28 -3.81 -22.06
C VAL A 453 7.94 -4.53 -21.93
N VAL A 454 7.96 -5.86 -21.97
CA VAL A 454 6.76 -6.69 -21.79
C VAL A 454 6.57 -6.99 -20.31
N VAL A 455 5.37 -6.78 -19.77
CA VAL A 455 5.05 -7.14 -18.38
C VAL A 455 4.16 -8.38 -18.39
N VAL A 456 4.63 -9.46 -17.80
CA VAL A 456 3.92 -10.73 -17.65
C VAL A 456 3.51 -10.89 -16.19
N THR A 457 2.28 -11.34 -15.94
CA THR A 457 1.76 -11.42 -14.58
C THR A 457 0.76 -12.55 -14.41
N SER A 458 0.73 -13.15 -13.23
CA SER A 458 -0.25 -14.18 -12.89
C SER A 458 -1.66 -13.60 -12.79
N ALA A 459 -2.66 -14.33 -13.28
CA ALA A 459 -4.06 -13.92 -13.16
C ALA A 459 -4.58 -13.96 -11.70
N GLY A 460 -3.97 -14.78 -10.85
CA GLY A 460 -4.38 -15.06 -9.47
C GLY A 460 -5.06 -16.42 -9.30
N ASN A 461 -5.30 -16.82 -8.04
CA ASN A 461 -5.63 -18.22 -7.69
C ASN A 461 -6.93 -18.34 -6.86
N ASP A 462 -7.88 -17.42 -7.09
CA ASP A 462 -9.09 -17.22 -6.29
C ASP A 462 -10.38 -17.57 -7.06
N ALA A 463 -10.26 -18.15 -8.26
CA ALA A 463 -11.33 -18.49 -9.20
C ALA A 463 -12.26 -17.32 -9.59
N ASN A 464 -11.75 -16.08 -9.55
CA ASN A 464 -12.50 -14.86 -9.81
C ASN A 464 -12.40 -14.34 -11.26
N ASP A 465 -13.43 -13.61 -11.70
CA ASP A 465 -13.40 -12.82 -12.92
C ASP A 465 -12.82 -11.43 -12.64
N ILE A 466 -11.56 -11.20 -13.01
CA ILE A 466 -10.82 -9.96 -12.75
C ILE A 466 -11.08 -8.86 -13.80
N SER A 467 -12.01 -9.08 -14.74
CA SER A 467 -12.56 -8.02 -15.61
C SER A 467 -13.75 -7.30 -14.96
N LEU A 468 -14.26 -7.80 -13.83
CA LEU A 468 -15.33 -7.15 -13.08
C LEU A 468 -14.79 -6.01 -12.22
N SER A 469 -15.28 -4.79 -12.45
CA SER A 469 -14.88 -3.56 -11.75
C SER A 469 -15.14 -3.54 -10.24
N SER A 470 -15.72 -4.60 -9.67
CA SER A 470 -15.88 -4.80 -8.23
C SER A 470 -14.64 -5.36 -7.55
N ALA A 471 -13.76 -6.07 -8.29
CA ALA A 471 -12.60 -6.77 -7.74
C ALA A 471 -11.52 -7.09 -8.81
N PRO A 472 -11.00 -6.09 -9.57
CA PRO A 472 -9.88 -6.31 -10.46
C PRO A 472 -8.61 -6.66 -9.66
N GLN A 473 -7.69 -7.41 -10.28
CA GLN A 473 -6.41 -7.77 -9.68
C GLN A 473 -5.28 -7.00 -10.36
N TRP A 474 -4.46 -6.29 -9.59
CA TRP A 474 -3.32 -5.54 -10.12
C TRP A 474 -2.02 -6.33 -9.90
N PRO A 475 -1.09 -6.37 -10.89
CA PRO A 475 -1.13 -5.66 -12.17
C PRO A 475 -1.94 -6.36 -13.29
N ALA A 476 -2.51 -7.56 -13.07
CA ALA A 476 -3.18 -8.36 -14.09
C ALA A 476 -4.24 -7.63 -14.94
N SER A 477 -5.17 -6.90 -14.33
CA SER A 477 -6.23 -6.14 -15.02
C SER A 477 -5.72 -4.93 -15.81
N PHE A 478 -4.44 -4.56 -15.74
CA PHE A 478 -3.85 -3.65 -16.74
C PHE A 478 -3.82 -4.28 -18.14
N GLY A 479 -3.90 -5.61 -18.26
CA GLY A 479 -4.04 -6.33 -19.52
C GLY A 479 -5.26 -5.93 -20.36
N GLU A 480 -6.29 -5.30 -19.77
CA GLU A 480 -7.41 -4.74 -20.53
C GLU A 480 -6.99 -3.54 -21.38
N ARG A 481 -6.14 -2.68 -20.81
CA ARG A 481 -5.78 -1.36 -21.36
C ARG A 481 -4.45 -1.35 -22.10
N TYR A 482 -3.49 -2.15 -21.63
CA TYR A 482 -2.09 -2.10 -22.06
C TYR A 482 -1.70 -3.38 -22.80
N GLN A 483 -1.36 -3.28 -24.08
CA GLN A 483 -1.14 -4.47 -24.93
C GLN A 483 0.17 -5.22 -24.67
N HIS A 484 1.12 -4.57 -23.99
CA HIS A 484 2.36 -5.17 -23.50
C HIS A 484 2.22 -5.78 -22.09
N VAL A 485 1.04 -5.68 -21.47
CA VAL A 485 0.71 -6.43 -20.24
C VAL A 485 0.02 -7.74 -20.63
N ILE A 486 0.62 -8.86 -20.23
CA ILE A 486 0.17 -10.21 -20.52
C ILE A 486 -0.20 -10.88 -19.19
N SER A 487 -1.48 -10.85 -18.84
CA SER A 487 -2.01 -11.61 -17.70
C SER A 487 -2.25 -13.08 -18.10
N VAL A 488 -1.83 -13.98 -17.21
CA VAL A 488 -1.67 -15.42 -17.46
C VAL A 488 -2.52 -16.26 -16.50
N ALA A 489 -3.54 -16.93 -17.05
CA ALA A 489 -4.27 -17.99 -16.36
C ALA A 489 -3.49 -19.31 -16.34
N SER A 490 -3.95 -20.23 -15.48
CA SER A 490 -3.43 -21.59 -15.32
C SER A 490 -4.40 -22.57 -15.96
N TYR A 491 -3.89 -23.62 -16.60
CA TYR A 491 -4.70 -24.71 -17.13
C TYR A 491 -4.10 -26.10 -16.87
N GLN A 492 -4.96 -27.12 -16.85
CA GLN A 492 -4.63 -28.53 -16.63
C GLN A 492 -5.46 -29.45 -17.53
N PHE A 493 -5.26 -30.77 -17.39
CA PHE A 493 -6.03 -31.82 -18.09
C PHE A 493 -6.94 -32.60 -17.11
N GLU A 494 -7.77 -33.50 -17.65
CA GLU A 494 -8.65 -34.38 -16.85
C GLU A 494 -7.96 -35.70 -16.48
N ALA A 495 -7.03 -36.14 -17.32
CA ALA A 495 -6.09 -37.22 -17.06
C ALA A 495 -4.65 -36.76 -17.38
N PRO A 496 -3.61 -37.51 -17.00
CA PRO A 496 -2.22 -37.27 -17.38
C PRO A 496 -1.90 -37.42 -18.90
N GLU A 497 -2.86 -37.29 -19.81
CA GLU A 497 -2.67 -37.54 -21.24
C GLU A 497 -3.10 -36.31 -22.06
N ILE A 498 -2.19 -35.75 -22.89
CA ILE A 498 -2.45 -34.57 -23.76
C ILE A 498 -3.51 -34.86 -24.86
N THR A 499 -4.13 -36.04 -24.84
CA THR A 499 -5.27 -36.40 -25.68
C THR A 499 -6.56 -35.69 -25.27
N ASP A 500 -6.69 -35.31 -23.99
CA ASP A 500 -7.88 -34.65 -23.47
C ASP A 500 -7.87 -33.13 -23.72
N ALA A 501 -9.06 -32.53 -23.77
CA ALA A 501 -9.21 -31.10 -23.99
C ALA A 501 -8.86 -30.31 -22.71
N PRO A 502 -7.78 -29.50 -22.69
CA PRO A 502 -7.36 -28.79 -21.48
C PRO A 502 -8.42 -27.81 -20.97
N TYR A 503 -8.53 -27.69 -19.65
CA TYR A 503 -9.43 -26.77 -18.97
C TYR A 503 -8.66 -25.83 -18.02
N VAL A 504 -9.19 -24.62 -17.86
CA VAL A 504 -8.69 -23.63 -16.89
C VAL A 504 -8.71 -24.25 -15.50
N SER A 505 -7.56 -24.25 -14.81
CA SER A 505 -7.41 -24.83 -13.47
C SER A 505 -8.45 -24.26 -12.51
N ALA A 506 -9.02 -25.09 -11.64
CA ALA A 506 -10.18 -24.70 -10.83
C ALA A 506 -9.94 -23.54 -9.85
N PHE A 507 -8.68 -23.20 -9.57
CA PHE A 507 -8.27 -22.03 -8.80
C PHE A 507 -8.00 -20.78 -9.66
N SER A 508 -7.77 -20.92 -10.97
CA SER A 508 -7.30 -19.80 -11.79
C SER A 508 -8.36 -18.71 -11.93
N ASN A 509 -7.96 -17.48 -11.65
CA ASN A 509 -8.71 -16.30 -12.09
C ASN A 509 -8.76 -16.23 -13.63
N PHE A 510 -9.74 -15.49 -14.15
CA PHE A 510 -10.03 -15.33 -15.58
C PHE A 510 -10.65 -13.94 -15.86
N GLY A 511 -11.05 -13.67 -17.10
CA GLY A 511 -11.78 -12.46 -17.51
C GLY A 511 -11.30 -11.94 -18.87
N ASP A 512 -12.22 -11.57 -19.77
CA ASP A 512 -11.91 -11.05 -21.12
C ASP A 512 -12.29 -9.55 -21.16
N PRO A 513 -11.36 -8.60 -21.40
CA PRO A 513 -10.03 -8.77 -22.01
C PRO A 513 -8.83 -8.76 -21.03
N ALA A 514 -9.06 -8.87 -19.71
CA ALA A 514 -8.00 -8.79 -18.70
C ALA A 514 -6.95 -9.90 -18.84
N VAL A 515 -7.41 -11.16 -18.91
CA VAL A 515 -6.60 -12.38 -18.97
C VAL A 515 -6.52 -12.88 -20.41
N ARG A 516 -5.32 -12.83 -20.99
CA ARG A 516 -5.11 -12.94 -22.45
C ARG A 516 -4.50 -14.24 -22.92
N VAL A 517 -3.98 -15.06 -22.01
CA VAL A 517 -3.33 -16.34 -22.29
C VAL A 517 -3.46 -17.24 -21.07
N ALA A 518 -3.38 -18.55 -21.29
CA ALA A 518 -3.20 -19.52 -20.22
C ALA A 518 -2.02 -20.45 -20.57
N ALA A 519 -1.20 -20.75 -19.58
CA ALA A 519 -0.13 -21.75 -19.67
C ALA A 519 -0.35 -22.87 -18.64
N TYR A 520 0.40 -23.96 -18.78
CA TYR A 520 0.24 -25.13 -17.93
C TYR A 520 0.43 -24.76 -16.45
N LEU A 521 -0.27 -25.44 -15.55
CA LEU A 521 -0.25 -25.13 -14.12
C LEU A 521 1.10 -25.35 -13.43
N THR A 522 1.99 -26.13 -14.04
CA THR A 522 3.26 -26.55 -13.43
C THR A 522 4.42 -26.59 -14.44
N ALA A 523 5.64 -26.52 -13.94
CA ALA A 523 6.89 -26.72 -14.65
C ALA A 523 7.87 -27.45 -13.71
N LYS A 524 8.93 -28.05 -14.27
CA LYS A 524 10.02 -28.60 -13.47
C LYS A 524 10.86 -27.45 -12.91
N THR A 525 10.99 -27.38 -11.59
CA THR A 525 11.61 -26.22 -10.91
C THR A 525 12.66 -26.65 -9.89
N PRO A 526 13.71 -25.84 -9.64
CA PRO A 526 14.66 -26.05 -8.54
C PRO A 526 13.94 -26.07 -7.20
N GLY A 527 14.14 -27.14 -6.43
CA GLY A 527 13.52 -27.30 -5.12
C GLY A 527 14.21 -26.43 -4.07
N TYR A 528 13.51 -25.41 -3.58
CA TYR A 528 13.99 -24.52 -2.50
C TYR A 528 14.36 -25.31 -1.23
N GLY A 529 15.63 -25.24 -0.84
CA GLY A 529 16.21 -25.99 0.28
C GLY A 529 16.37 -27.49 0.02
N LEU A 530 16.25 -27.93 -1.23
CA LEU A 530 16.34 -29.33 -1.66
C LEU A 530 17.54 -29.55 -2.60
N THR A 531 17.95 -30.81 -2.74
CA THR A 531 19.04 -31.25 -3.64
C THR A 531 18.54 -31.74 -5.01
N ASP A 532 17.23 -31.67 -5.25
CA ASP A 532 16.58 -32.16 -6.47
C ASP A 532 15.41 -31.24 -6.85
N PHE A 533 14.98 -31.34 -8.09
CA PHE A 533 13.87 -30.58 -8.64
C PHE A 533 12.54 -31.00 -8.00
N ASN A 534 11.58 -30.08 -8.06
CA ASN A 534 10.19 -30.29 -7.69
C ASN A 534 9.27 -29.85 -8.83
N PHE A 535 7.97 -29.97 -8.59
CA PHE A 535 6.92 -29.46 -9.47
C PHE A 535 5.88 -28.72 -8.63
N LYS A 536 5.83 -27.39 -8.76
CA LYS A 536 4.84 -26.54 -8.09
C LYS A 536 3.68 -26.19 -9.02
N ALA A 537 2.51 -25.95 -8.45
CA ALA A 537 1.27 -25.66 -9.18
C ALA A 537 0.72 -24.27 -8.84
N GLY A 538 0.35 -23.49 -9.86
CA GLY A 538 -0.35 -22.19 -9.71
C GLY A 538 -0.15 -21.24 -10.89
N THR A 539 -0.98 -20.18 -10.98
CA THR A 539 -0.78 -19.12 -12.00
C THR A 539 0.58 -18.41 -11.88
N SER A 540 1.18 -18.44 -10.69
CA SER A 540 2.54 -17.97 -10.41
C SER A 540 3.64 -18.80 -11.10
N ILE A 541 3.36 -20.04 -11.50
CA ILE A 541 4.23 -20.91 -12.31
C ILE A 541 3.86 -20.80 -13.81
N SER A 542 2.58 -20.64 -14.14
CA SER A 542 2.14 -20.39 -15.53
C SER A 542 2.71 -19.08 -16.11
N ALA A 543 2.78 -18.01 -15.30
CA ALA A 543 3.31 -16.71 -15.72
C ALA A 543 4.78 -16.72 -16.20
N PRO A 544 5.76 -17.27 -15.46
CA PRO A 544 7.16 -17.30 -15.91
C PRO A 544 7.39 -18.22 -17.11
N VAL A 545 6.56 -19.25 -17.33
CA VAL A 545 6.58 -20.02 -18.60
C VAL A 545 6.19 -19.11 -19.77
N VAL A 546 5.15 -18.30 -19.64
CA VAL A 546 4.79 -17.27 -20.65
C VAL A 546 5.90 -16.25 -20.84
N ALA A 547 6.52 -15.77 -19.75
CA ALA A 547 7.63 -14.82 -19.83
C ALA A 547 8.84 -15.41 -20.55
N SER A 548 9.13 -16.70 -20.34
CA SER A 548 10.19 -17.43 -21.02
C SER A 548 9.92 -17.56 -22.52
N GLU A 549 8.68 -17.87 -22.92
CA GLU A 549 8.31 -17.99 -24.33
C GLU A 549 8.23 -16.66 -25.07
N ILE A 550 7.88 -15.58 -24.38
CA ILE A 550 8.03 -14.21 -24.89
C ILE A 550 9.52 -13.88 -25.08
N ALA A 551 10.38 -14.27 -24.13
CA ALA A 551 11.82 -14.09 -24.27
C ALA A 551 12.42 -14.94 -25.42
N ASN A 552 11.99 -16.20 -25.59
CA ASN A 552 12.35 -17.07 -26.71
C ASN A 552 11.98 -16.42 -28.06
N SER A 553 10.73 -15.92 -28.17
CA SER A 553 10.25 -15.25 -29.39
C SER A 553 11.03 -13.96 -29.68
N LEU A 554 11.31 -13.14 -28.66
CA LEU A 554 12.09 -11.91 -28.80
C LEU A 554 13.57 -12.20 -29.16
N ALA A 555 14.18 -13.24 -28.61
CA ALA A 555 15.55 -13.65 -28.95
C ALA A 555 15.68 -14.05 -30.43
N ASN A 556 14.68 -14.78 -30.95
CA ASN A 556 14.74 -15.40 -32.27
C ASN A 556 14.21 -14.48 -33.39
N THR A 557 13.31 -13.53 -33.07
CA THR A 557 12.64 -12.66 -34.08
C THR A 557 12.81 -11.16 -33.84
N GLY A 558 13.07 -10.74 -32.60
CA GLY A 558 13.10 -9.33 -32.19
C GLY A 558 11.73 -8.63 -32.08
N ALA A 559 10.60 -9.34 -32.21
CA ALA A 559 9.28 -8.71 -32.27
C ALA A 559 8.19 -9.39 -31.41
N LEU A 560 7.65 -8.67 -30.42
CA LEU A 560 6.47 -9.08 -29.64
C LEU A 560 5.24 -9.35 -30.53
N ASN A 561 5.13 -8.64 -31.66
CA ASN A 561 4.07 -8.89 -32.64
C ASN A 561 4.11 -10.32 -33.17
N ASP A 562 5.28 -10.95 -33.29
CA ASP A 562 5.39 -12.31 -33.78
C ASP A 562 5.02 -13.34 -32.72
N TYR A 563 5.27 -13.09 -31.43
CA TYR A 563 4.64 -13.83 -30.34
C TYR A 563 3.10 -13.69 -30.34
N GLN A 564 2.58 -12.47 -30.52
CA GLN A 564 1.13 -12.24 -30.60
C GLN A 564 0.50 -12.84 -31.87
N ASN A 565 1.24 -12.92 -32.98
CA ASN A 565 0.83 -13.60 -34.20
C ASN A 565 0.92 -15.13 -34.04
N LEU A 566 1.92 -15.66 -33.33
CA LEU A 566 2.00 -17.06 -32.94
C LEU A 566 0.78 -17.45 -32.10
N LEU A 567 0.41 -16.68 -31.06
CA LEU A 567 -0.83 -16.89 -30.30
C LEU A 567 -2.11 -16.89 -31.15
N ARG A 568 -2.14 -16.13 -32.25
CA ARG A 568 -3.29 -16.07 -33.19
C ARG A 568 -3.28 -17.21 -34.21
N ASN A 569 -2.11 -17.70 -34.58
CA ASN A 569 -1.90 -18.73 -35.61
C ASN A 569 -1.69 -20.14 -35.02
N SER A 570 -1.49 -20.27 -33.71
CA SER A 570 -1.32 -21.53 -32.97
C SER A 570 -2.64 -22.29 -32.87
N THR A 571 -3.10 -22.80 -34.02
CA THR A 571 -4.41 -23.43 -34.17
C THR A 571 -4.29 -24.94 -34.44
N ASN A 572 -3.57 -25.62 -33.56
CA ASN A 572 -3.62 -27.06 -33.24
C ASN A 572 -2.85 -27.24 -31.92
N PHE A 573 -3.39 -27.79 -30.84
CA PHE A 573 -4.72 -28.39 -30.62
C PHE A 573 -5.75 -27.37 -30.03
N PHE A 574 -6.91 -27.25 -30.68
CA PHE A 574 -8.23 -26.90 -30.09
C PHE A 574 -8.58 -25.48 -29.51
N GLN A 575 -8.08 -24.39 -30.12
CA GLN A 575 -8.78 -23.09 -30.49
C GLN A 575 -9.15 -21.93 -29.47
N PRO A 576 -8.77 -20.61 -29.67
CA PRO A 576 -9.60 -19.38 -29.30
C PRO A 576 -9.89 -18.67 -27.91
N ILE A 577 -9.22 -18.79 -26.75
CA ILE A 577 -9.61 -18.44 -25.32
C ILE A 577 -11.09 -18.50 -24.96
N PHE A 578 -11.89 -17.48 -25.27
CA PHE A 578 -13.35 -17.59 -25.18
C PHE A 578 -13.94 -18.53 -26.27
N ARG A 579 -13.05 -19.31 -26.92
CA ARG A 579 -13.26 -20.61 -27.58
C ARG A 579 -12.36 -21.80 -27.10
N ARG A 580 -11.44 -21.65 -26.13
CA ARG A 580 -10.34 -22.55 -25.58
C ARG A 580 -8.90 -22.54 -26.20
N GLN A 581 -8.25 -21.37 -26.31
CA GLN A 581 -6.77 -21.28 -26.49
C GLN A 581 -6.11 -21.67 -25.19
N TYR A 582 -4.96 -22.29 -25.36
CA TYR A 582 -3.90 -22.40 -24.38
C TYR A 582 -2.57 -22.24 -25.12
N LEU A 583 -1.50 -21.78 -24.46
CA LEU A 583 -0.16 -22.13 -24.96
C LEU A 583 -0.02 -23.64 -24.85
N PRO A 584 0.40 -24.37 -25.90
CA PRO A 584 0.66 -25.79 -25.76
C PRO A 584 1.85 -26.01 -24.82
N ILE A 585 1.74 -26.99 -23.90
CA ILE A 585 2.81 -27.36 -22.95
C ILE A 585 4.14 -27.62 -23.67
N CYS A 586 4.06 -28.24 -24.85
CA CYS A 586 5.20 -28.49 -25.71
C CYS A 586 5.15 -27.52 -26.91
N LEU A 587 5.81 -26.37 -26.82
CA LEU A 587 5.94 -25.41 -27.94
C LEU A 587 6.97 -25.85 -29.01
N ARG A 588 7.63 -26.99 -28.81
CA ARG A 588 8.55 -27.60 -29.79
C ARG A 588 7.80 -28.02 -31.06
N THR A 589 7.91 -27.18 -32.08
CA THR A 589 7.69 -27.60 -33.47
C THR A 589 8.74 -28.64 -33.87
N GLU A 590 8.38 -29.59 -34.75
CA GLU A 590 9.37 -30.53 -35.29
C GLU A 590 10.45 -29.77 -36.10
N PRO A 591 11.72 -30.19 -36.04
CA PRO A 591 12.78 -29.58 -36.83
C PRO A 591 12.53 -29.77 -38.33
N ASN A 592 12.59 -28.67 -39.09
CA ASN A 592 12.49 -28.66 -40.57
C ASN A 592 13.83 -29.06 -41.23
#